data_AF-A0A2T7NQ88-F1
#
_entry.id   AF-A0A2T7NQ88-F1
#
_cell.length_a   1.000
_cell.length_b   1.000
_cell.length_c   1.000
_cell.angle_alpha   90.00
_cell.angle_beta   90.00
_cell.angle_gamma   90.00
#
_symmetry.space_group_name_H-M   'P 1'
#
loop_
_entity.id
_entity.type
_entity.pdbx_description
1 polymer ?
#
loop_
_entity_poly.entity_id
_entity_poly.type
_entity_poly.pdbx_seq_one_letter_code
_entity_poly.pdbx_strand_id
1 'polypeptide(L)'
;MNLSTAETTVMQFAATYFPRGVQQATAAILQEYILGPNHTTGLQLIQDLGQIITDLRFNYPMLRESLLSASVPGAARQYVYQFSYLSPNSRFPQWAGVPHTAELPFVFGSPFDLTANWTDTDKKVSSDMMDMWTNFAKFGSHSSTCLSLSDPTPLNSAFDPNPLAVDVLIWLPYTPAVQAYLRFETKPSLSSHLNRNKMEFLESLYEQYGQ
;
A
#
# COMPACT_ATOMS: atom_id res chain seq x y z
N MET A 1 13.05 -22.91 -1.40
CA MET A 1 14.05 -21.89 -1.79
C MET A 1 15.22 -21.95 -0.82
N ASN A 2 16.44 -21.67 -1.28
CA ASN A 2 17.63 -21.55 -0.44
C ASN A 2 18.25 -20.15 -0.60
N LEU A 3 19.20 -19.80 0.27
CA LEU A 3 19.82 -18.47 0.30
C LEU A 3 20.49 -18.11 -1.04
N SER A 4 21.24 -19.04 -1.65
CA SER A 4 21.91 -18.80 -2.94
C SER A 4 20.93 -18.42 -4.06
N THR A 5 19.74 -19.03 -4.08
CA THR A 5 18.67 -18.65 -5.02
C THR A 5 18.14 -17.25 -4.75
N ALA A 6 17.98 -16.89 -3.47
CA ALA A 6 17.54 -15.55 -3.07
C ALA A 6 18.58 -14.48 -3.43
N GLU A 7 19.86 -14.73 -3.15
CA GLU A 7 20.98 -13.84 -3.51
C GLU A 7 21.02 -13.57 -5.02
N THR A 8 20.91 -14.62 -5.83
CA THR A 8 20.88 -14.49 -7.30
C THR A 8 19.70 -13.63 -7.75
N THR A 9 18.53 -13.83 -7.13
CA THR A 9 17.32 -13.07 -7.44
C THR A 9 17.46 -11.59 -7.05
N VAL A 10 17.99 -11.30 -5.86
CA VAL A 10 18.27 -9.93 -5.41
C VAL A 10 19.26 -9.24 -6.34
N MET A 11 20.30 -9.93 -6.78
CA MET A 11 21.28 -9.36 -7.72
C MET A 11 20.65 -8.97 -9.06
N GLN A 12 19.70 -9.76 -9.57
CA GLN A 12 18.96 -9.42 -10.79
C GLN A 12 18.12 -8.15 -10.64
N PHE A 13 17.45 -7.99 -9.49
CA PHE A 13 16.73 -6.75 -9.20
C PHE A 13 17.68 -5.58 -9.02
N ALA A 14 18.79 -5.76 -8.30
CA ALA A 14 19.79 -4.71 -8.11
C ALA A 14 20.39 -4.25 -9.45
N ALA A 15 20.64 -5.17 -10.38
CA ALA A 15 21.11 -4.84 -11.73
C ALA A 15 20.10 -3.99 -12.53
N THR A 16 18.81 -4.15 -12.25
CA THR A 16 17.73 -3.40 -12.91
C THR A 16 17.58 -2.00 -12.32
N TYR A 17 17.50 -1.89 -10.99
CA TYR A 17 17.15 -0.65 -10.30
C TYR A 17 18.36 0.20 -9.88
N PHE A 18 19.53 -0.42 -9.69
CA PHE A 18 20.73 0.21 -9.14
C PHE A 18 21.98 -0.05 -10.01
N PRO A 19 21.95 0.29 -11.31
CA PRO A 19 23.01 -0.09 -12.25
C PRO A 19 24.37 0.52 -11.96
N ARG A 20 24.45 1.67 -11.24
CA ARG A 20 25.72 2.31 -10.87
C ARG A 20 26.47 1.60 -9.72
N GLY A 21 25.84 0.64 -9.05
CA GLY A 21 26.44 -0.07 -7.91
C GLY A 21 25.77 -1.40 -7.59
N VAL A 22 25.66 -2.27 -8.60
CA VAL A 22 24.92 -3.54 -8.51
C VAL A 22 25.36 -4.40 -7.32
N GLN A 23 26.68 -4.55 -7.10
CA GLN A 23 27.20 -5.40 -6.02
C GLN A 23 26.91 -4.79 -4.64
N GLN A 24 27.10 -3.48 -4.50
CA GLN A 24 26.86 -2.73 -3.26
C GLN A 24 25.37 -2.74 -2.91
N ALA A 25 24.50 -2.47 -3.90
CA ALA A 25 23.05 -2.52 -3.72
C ALA A 25 22.58 -3.95 -3.40
N THR A 26 23.13 -4.98 -4.05
CA THR A 26 22.81 -6.38 -3.73
C THR A 26 23.12 -6.70 -2.28
N ALA A 27 24.33 -6.37 -1.81
CA ALA A 27 24.73 -6.62 -0.43
C ALA A 27 23.87 -5.86 0.58
N ALA A 28 23.55 -4.59 0.29
CA ALA A 28 22.70 -3.76 1.14
C ALA A 28 21.27 -4.29 1.23
N ILE A 29 20.66 -4.69 0.10
CA ILE A 29 19.29 -5.23 0.06
C ILE A 29 19.23 -6.57 0.81
N LEU A 30 20.22 -7.45 0.62
CA LEU A 30 20.30 -8.70 1.36
C LEU A 30 20.39 -8.44 2.87
N GLN A 31 21.21 -7.47 3.27
CA GLN A 31 21.36 -7.11 4.67
C GLN A 31 20.06 -6.59 5.28
N GLU A 32 19.37 -5.68 4.59
CA GLU A 32 18.15 -5.05 5.10
C GLU A 32 16.96 -6.03 5.17
N TYR A 33 16.79 -6.87 4.14
CA TYR A 33 15.58 -7.68 3.98
C TYR A 33 15.70 -9.12 4.45
N ILE A 34 16.90 -9.73 4.43
CA ILE A 34 17.07 -11.18 4.66
C ILE A 34 18.01 -11.45 5.83
N LEU A 35 19.24 -10.94 5.76
CA LEU A 35 20.30 -11.28 6.72
C LEU A 35 20.12 -10.57 8.05
N GLY A 36 19.72 -9.29 8.05
CA GLY A 36 19.46 -8.51 9.26
C GLY A 36 18.36 -9.11 10.14
N PRO A 37 17.20 -9.47 9.58
CA PRO A 37 16.15 -10.21 10.30
C PRO A 37 16.54 -11.63 10.72
N ASN A 38 17.67 -12.15 10.24
CA ASN A 38 18.14 -13.54 10.45
C ASN A 38 17.14 -14.59 9.97
N HIS A 39 16.52 -14.34 8.82
CA HIS A 39 15.57 -15.25 8.18
C HIS A 39 16.30 -16.35 7.40
N THR A 40 16.04 -17.62 7.74
CA THR A 40 16.86 -18.75 7.23
C THR A 40 16.03 -19.87 6.61
N THR A 41 14.71 -19.92 6.87
CA THR A 41 13.87 -20.97 6.30
C THR A 41 13.46 -20.64 4.87
N GLY A 42 13.20 -21.68 4.07
CA GLY A 42 12.78 -21.50 2.68
C GLY A 42 11.48 -20.70 2.51
N LEU A 43 10.57 -20.74 3.48
CA LEU A 43 9.34 -19.93 3.47
C LEU A 43 9.63 -18.46 3.76
N GLN A 44 10.45 -18.16 4.77
CA GLN A 44 10.84 -16.79 5.08
C GLN A 44 11.56 -16.15 3.89
N LEU A 45 12.49 -16.86 3.25
CA LEU A 45 13.19 -16.35 2.06
C LEU A 45 12.23 -16.01 0.91
N ILE A 46 11.18 -16.82 0.70
CA ILE A 46 10.15 -16.52 -0.30
C ILE A 46 9.37 -15.26 0.06
N GLN A 47 9.01 -15.10 1.34
CA GLN A 47 8.29 -13.92 1.83
C GLN A 47 9.16 -12.66 1.73
N ASP A 48 10.44 -12.74 2.09
CA ASP A 48 11.39 -11.63 2.01
C ASP A 48 11.61 -11.19 0.57
N LEU A 49 11.79 -12.13 -0.38
CA LEU A 49 11.84 -11.80 -1.80
C LEU A 49 10.54 -11.16 -2.28
N GLY A 50 9.38 -11.67 -1.85
CA GLY A 50 8.09 -11.06 -2.13
C GLY A 50 8.02 -9.60 -1.65
N GLN A 51 8.54 -9.34 -0.45
CA GLN A 51 8.60 -7.99 0.12
C GLN A 51 9.59 -7.08 -0.63
N ILE A 52 10.77 -7.57 -1.00
CA ILE A 52 11.76 -6.83 -1.82
C ILE A 52 11.13 -6.41 -3.15
N ILE A 53 10.48 -7.35 -3.84
CA ILE A 53 9.79 -7.09 -5.12
C ILE A 53 8.69 -6.06 -4.93
N THR A 54 7.89 -6.21 -3.88
CA THR A 54 6.77 -5.30 -3.57
C THR A 54 7.28 -3.88 -3.34
N ASP A 55 8.33 -3.73 -2.54
CA ASP A 55 8.88 -2.42 -2.22
C ASP A 55 9.55 -1.76 -3.44
N LEU A 56 10.33 -2.51 -4.22
CA LEU A 56 11.03 -1.98 -5.41
C LEU A 56 10.09 -1.65 -6.57
N ARG A 57 9.07 -2.48 -6.82
CA ARG A 57 8.17 -2.33 -7.98
C ARG A 57 6.97 -1.45 -7.73
N PHE A 58 6.49 -1.42 -6.49
CA PHE A 58 5.20 -0.80 -6.17
C PHE A 58 5.34 0.26 -5.08
N ASN A 59 5.69 -0.12 -3.85
CA ASN A 59 5.56 0.81 -2.72
C ASN A 59 6.48 2.03 -2.87
N TYR A 60 7.78 1.83 -3.06
CA TYR A 60 8.71 2.95 -3.16
C TYR A 60 8.38 3.90 -4.32
N PRO A 61 8.26 3.44 -5.59
CA PRO A 61 7.98 4.35 -6.68
C PRO A 61 6.61 5.05 -6.54
N MET A 62 5.58 4.36 -6.04
CA MET A 62 4.26 4.97 -5.82
C MET A 62 4.31 6.04 -4.73
N LEU A 63 4.91 5.75 -3.57
CA LEU A 63 5.03 6.72 -2.49
C LEU A 63 5.89 7.93 -2.90
N ARG A 64 6.97 7.68 -3.64
CA ARG A 64 7.84 8.76 -4.15
C ARG A 64 7.09 9.65 -5.13
N GLU A 65 6.35 9.08 -6.07
CA GLU A 65 5.51 9.84 -7.00
C GLU A 65 4.46 10.67 -6.24
N SER A 66 3.78 10.06 -5.27
CA SER A 66 2.76 10.74 -4.48
C SER A 66 3.35 11.90 -3.66
N LEU A 67 4.55 11.74 -3.10
CA LEU A 67 5.29 12.83 -2.43
C LEU A 67 5.63 13.97 -3.39
N LEU A 68 6.16 13.65 -4.57
CA LEU A 68 6.54 14.64 -5.58
C LEU A 68 5.31 15.39 -6.08
N SER A 69 4.24 14.67 -6.42
CA SER A 69 2.97 15.23 -6.87
C SER A 69 2.35 16.15 -5.81
N ALA A 70 2.31 15.71 -4.55
CA ALA A 70 1.80 16.53 -3.44
C ALA A 70 2.65 17.78 -3.13
N SER A 71 3.91 17.82 -3.59
CA SER A 71 4.81 18.95 -3.38
C SER A 71 4.72 20.02 -4.48
N VAL A 72 3.98 19.76 -5.57
CA VAL A 72 3.79 20.72 -6.65
C VAL A 72 2.72 21.75 -6.28
N PRO A 73 3.03 23.06 -6.28
CA PRO A 73 2.03 24.09 -6.01
C PRO A 73 0.84 24.00 -6.98
N GLY A 74 -0.37 23.93 -6.42
CA GLY A 74 -1.60 23.83 -7.20
C GLY A 74 -1.93 22.42 -7.72
N ALA A 75 -1.11 21.40 -7.43
CA ALA A 75 -1.47 20.02 -7.73
C ALA A 75 -2.66 19.53 -6.91
N ALA A 76 -3.36 18.53 -7.45
CA ALA A 76 -4.44 17.85 -6.74
C ALA A 76 -3.89 17.13 -5.51
N ARG A 77 -4.74 17.04 -4.47
CA ARG A 77 -4.39 16.28 -3.26
C ARG A 77 -4.20 14.81 -3.60
N GLN A 78 -3.12 14.23 -3.11
CA GLN A 78 -2.83 12.81 -3.23
C GLN A 78 -3.46 12.05 -2.07
N TYR A 79 -3.98 10.85 -2.32
CA TYR A 79 -4.58 9.98 -1.32
C TYR A 79 -4.08 8.57 -1.53
N VAL A 80 -3.40 8.02 -0.54
CA VAL A 80 -2.78 6.69 -0.60
C VAL A 80 -3.62 5.71 0.22
N TYR A 81 -3.77 4.49 -0.26
CA TYR A 81 -4.32 3.39 0.52
C TYR A 81 -3.47 2.12 0.39
N GLN A 82 -3.58 1.24 1.39
CA GLN A 82 -3.04 -0.11 1.40
C GLN A 82 -4.18 -1.10 1.58
N PHE A 83 -4.28 -2.08 0.67
CA PHE A 83 -5.19 -3.21 0.85
C PHE A 83 -4.46 -4.34 1.57
N SER A 84 -5.01 -4.81 2.68
CA SER A 84 -4.38 -5.79 3.61
C SER A 84 -5.36 -6.88 4.05
N TYR A 85 -6.35 -7.18 3.22
CA TYR A 85 -7.32 -8.24 3.46
C TYR A 85 -7.18 -9.36 2.42
N LEU A 86 -7.20 -10.61 2.87
CA LEU A 86 -7.32 -11.78 2.01
C LEU A 86 -8.57 -12.55 2.42
N SER A 87 -9.47 -12.81 1.47
CA SER A 87 -10.65 -13.61 1.73
C SER A 87 -10.27 -14.99 2.30
N PRO A 88 -11.00 -15.52 3.30
CA PRO A 88 -10.85 -16.90 3.75
C PRO A 88 -11.07 -17.91 2.62
N ASN A 89 -11.89 -17.55 1.61
CA ASN A 89 -12.19 -18.37 0.44
C ASN A 89 -11.24 -18.11 -0.74
N SER A 90 -10.19 -17.31 -0.54
CA SER A 90 -9.19 -17.05 -1.57
C SER A 90 -8.50 -18.34 -2.03
N ARG A 91 -8.27 -18.46 -3.34
CA ARG A 91 -7.45 -19.54 -3.91
C ARG A 91 -5.97 -19.44 -3.53
N PHE A 92 -5.53 -18.27 -3.07
CA PHE A 92 -4.15 -18.05 -2.65
C PHE A 92 -3.95 -18.55 -1.22
N PRO A 93 -2.83 -19.23 -0.93
CA PRO A 93 -2.57 -19.69 0.42
C PRO A 93 -2.30 -18.50 1.34
N GLN A 94 -2.84 -18.56 2.57
CA GLN A 94 -2.78 -17.46 3.53
C GLN A 94 -1.34 -17.00 3.87
N TRP A 95 -0.36 -17.93 3.84
CA TRP A 95 1.05 -17.59 4.10
C TRP A 95 1.66 -16.65 3.05
N ALA A 96 1.07 -16.58 1.84
CA ALA A 96 1.58 -15.75 0.76
C ALA A 96 1.19 -14.27 0.92
N GLY A 97 0.42 -13.94 1.96
CA GLY A 97 -0.09 -12.58 2.17
C GLY A 97 -1.12 -12.20 1.12
N VAL A 98 -1.26 -10.89 0.88
CA VAL A 98 -2.24 -10.33 -0.07
C VAL A 98 -1.56 -10.13 -1.43
N PRO A 99 -1.92 -10.91 -2.47
CA PRO A 99 -1.26 -10.82 -3.76
C PRO A 99 -1.66 -9.53 -4.49
N HIS A 100 -0.82 -9.11 -5.43
CA HIS A 100 -1.13 -8.02 -6.35
C HIS A 100 -2.48 -8.26 -7.03
N THR A 101 -3.31 -7.22 -7.15
CA THR A 101 -4.68 -7.23 -7.70
C THR A 101 -5.75 -7.92 -6.87
N ALA A 102 -5.43 -8.42 -5.66
CA ALA A 102 -6.40 -9.05 -4.78
C ALA A 102 -7.53 -8.09 -4.34
N GLU A 103 -7.30 -6.79 -4.43
CA GLU A 103 -8.26 -5.75 -4.08
C GLU A 103 -9.33 -5.52 -5.15
N LEU A 104 -9.05 -5.84 -6.42
CA LEU A 104 -9.95 -5.50 -7.53
C LEU A 104 -11.38 -6.03 -7.36
N PRO A 105 -11.61 -7.29 -6.95
CA PRO A 105 -12.98 -7.78 -6.72
C PRO A 105 -13.73 -6.95 -5.67
N PHE A 106 -13.03 -6.43 -4.66
CA PHE A 106 -13.61 -5.63 -3.59
C PHE A 106 -13.94 -4.20 -4.04
N VAL A 107 -13.09 -3.61 -4.89
CA VAL A 107 -13.35 -2.30 -5.53
C VAL A 107 -14.59 -2.37 -6.43
N PHE A 108 -14.78 -3.46 -7.15
CA PHE A 108 -15.85 -3.61 -8.15
C PHE A 108 -17.10 -4.33 -7.63
N GLY A 109 -17.17 -4.68 -6.34
CA GLY A 109 -18.38 -5.26 -5.75
C GLY A 109 -18.63 -6.73 -6.06
N SER A 110 -17.62 -7.50 -6.48
CA SER A 110 -17.78 -8.94 -6.71
C SER A 110 -18.30 -9.71 -5.48
N PRO A 111 -18.00 -9.33 -4.23
CA PRO A 111 -18.60 -9.97 -3.04
C PRO A 111 -20.14 -9.92 -2.95
N PHE A 112 -20.80 -9.08 -3.74
CA PHE A 112 -22.26 -9.01 -3.82
C PHE A 112 -22.87 -9.93 -4.89
N ASP A 113 -22.05 -10.64 -5.66
CA ASP A 113 -22.51 -11.68 -6.58
C ASP A 113 -22.97 -12.92 -5.79
N LEU A 114 -24.27 -13.21 -5.84
CA LEU A 114 -24.90 -14.34 -5.14
C LEU A 114 -24.50 -15.71 -5.70
N THR A 115 -23.86 -15.75 -6.87
CA THR A 115 -23.42 -17.00 -7.51
C THR A 115 -22.01 -17.43 -7.09
N ALA A 116 -21.27 -16.54 -6.40
CA ALA A 116 -19.91 -16.76 -5.96
C ALA A 116 -19.81 -17.02 -4.45
N ASN A 117 -18.76 -17.72 -4.03
CA ASN A 117 -18.56 -18.12 -2.63
C ASN A 117 -17.88 -17.01 -1.81
N TRP A 118 -18.61 -15.96 -1.48
CA TRP A 118 -18.14 -14.84 -0.66
C TRP A 118 -18.74 -14.85 0.75
N THR A 119 -17.92 -14.50 1.74
CA THR A 119 -18.34 -14.38 3.13
C THR A 119 -19.01 -13.03 3.40
N ASP A 120 -19.74 -12.91 4.51
CA ASP A 120 -20.29 -11.61 4.91
C ASP A 120 -19.18 -10.61 5.30
N THR A 121 -18.03 -11.09 5.76
CA THR A 121 -16.84 -10.26 5.95
C THR A 121 -16.34 -9.71 4.61
N ASP A 122 -16.31 -10.52 3.55
CA ASP A 122 -15.90 -10.05 2.22
C ASP A 122 -16.83 -8.94 1.71
N LYS A 123 -18.15 -9.11 1.90
CA LYS A 123 -19.15 -8.09 1.56
C LYS A 123 -18.93 -6.79 2.32
N LYS A 124 -18.64 -6.89 3.62
CA LYS A 124 -18.35 -5.71 4.45
C LYS A 124 -17.10 -4.97 3.95
N VAL A 125 -16.01 -5.69 3.71
CA VAL A 125 -14.76 -5.09 3.19
C VAL A 125 -15.00 -4.43 1.82
N SER A 126 -15.78 -5.07 0.95
CA SER A 126 -16.13 -4.50 -0.36
C SER A 126 -17.02 -3.27 -0.23
N SER A 127 -17.99 -3.26 0.69
CA SER A 127 -18.82 -2.08 0.98
C SER A 127 -17.95 -0.91 1.42
N ASP A 128 -17.07 -1.13 2.40
CA ASP A 128 -16.19 -0.08 2.92
C ASP A 128 -15.27 0.48 1.81
N MET A 129 -14.77 -0.40 0.94
CA MET A 129 -13.90 0.00 -0.18
C MET A 129 -14.65 0.75 -1.27
N MET A 130 -15.83 0.29 -1.68
CA MET A 130 -16.69 0.97 -2.65
C MET A 130 -17.16 2.32 -2.14
N ASP A 131 -17.48 2.45 -0.85
CA ASP A 131 -17.84 3.73 -0.24
C ASP A 131 -16.69 4.71 -0.38
N MET A 132 -15.47 4.34 0.01
CA MET A 132 -14.29 5.21 -0.08
C MET A 132 -13.97 5.59 -1.54
N TRP A 133 -14.00 4.63 -2.47
CA TRP A 133 -13.75 4.89 -3.89
C TRP A 133 -14.81 5.80 -4.53
N THR A 134 -16.09 5.57 -4.22
CA THR A 134 -17.17 6.38 -4.79
C THR A 134 -17.21 7.78 -4.18
N ASN A 135 -16.86 7.94 -2.90
CA ASN A 135 -16.74 9.24 -2.26
C ASN A 135 -15.52 10.00 -2.78
N PHE A 136 -14.39 9.33 -3.03
CA PHE A 136 -13.28 9.95 -3.76
C PHE A 136 -13.70 10.45 -5.15
N ALA A 137 -14.45 9.66 -5.91
CA ALA A 137 -14.94 10.10 -7.22
C ALA A 137 -15.92 11.28 -7.14
N LYS A 138 -16.77 11.35 -6.10
CA LYS A 138 -17.77 12.42 -5.91
C LYS A 138 -17.19 13.70 -5.32
N PHE A 139 -16.27 13.58 -4.35
CA PHE A 139 -15.87 14.66 -3.44
C PHE A 139 -14.36 14.90 -3.39
N GLY A 140 -13.54 14.07 -4.05
CA GLY A 140 -12.11 14.29 -4.23
C GLY A 140 -11.88 15.61 -4.97
N SER A 141 -11.68 16.69 -4.22
CA SER A 141 -11.53 18.03 -4.81
C SER A 141 -10.17 18.16 -5.50
N HIS A 142 -10.22 18.68 -6.73
CA HIS A 142 -9.06 19.12 -7.51
C HIS A 142 -8.54 20.51 -7.08
N SER A 143 -9.28 21.20 -6.20
CA SER A 143 -8.98 22.58 -5.80
C SER A 143 -8.54 22.67 -4.34
N SER A 144 -7.48 23.44 -4.12
CA SER A 144 -6.90 23.81 -2.82
C SER A 144 -7.80 24.78 -2.02
N THR A 145 -8.89 25.30 -2.59
CA THR A 145 -9.68 26.39 -2.00
C THR A 145 -11.05 26.00 -1.42
N CYS A 146 -11.51 24.75 -1.55
CA CYS A 146 -12.74 24.32 -0.88
C CYS A 146 -12.39 23.60 0.43
N LEU A 147 -12.84 24.15 1.56
CA LEU A 147 -12.52 23.68 2.92
C LEU A 147 -13.73 23.08 3.67
N SER A 148 -14.81 22.70 2.99
CA SER A 148 -16.02 22.24 3.70
C SER A 148 -16.69 20.96 3.19
N LEU A 149 -16.36 20.44 2.00
CA LEU A 149 -17.01 19.23 1.42
C LEU A 149 -16.04 18.38 0.58
N SER A 150 -14.75 18.53 0.84
CA SER A 150 -13.69 18.26 -0.14
C SER A 150 -12.88 17.00 0.17
N ASP A 151 -13.41 16.16 1.05
CA ASP A 151 -12.72 14.98 1.56
C ASP A 151 -13.39 13.73 0.96
N PRO A 152 -12.62 12.75 0.44
CA PRO A 152 -13.15 11.45 0.03
C PRO A 152 -13.78 10.63 1.17
N THR A 153 -13.79 11.15 2.40
CA THR A 153 -14.45 10.54 3.55
C THR A 153 -15.97 10.44 3.35
N PRO A 154 -16.61 9.31 3.69
CA PRO A 154 -18.04 9.12 3.53
C PRO A 154 -18.89 10.15 4.27
N LEU A 155 -19.84 10.73 3.54
CA LEU A 155 -20.89 11.61 4.05
C LEU A 155 -21.89 10.92 4.98
N ASN A 156 -21.80 9.61 5.21
CA ASN A 156 -22.64 8.96 6.23
C ASN A 156 -22.27 9.42 7.66
N SER A 157 -21.14 10.13 7.83
CA SER A 157 -20.83 10.95 9.00
C SER A 157 -21.57 12.32 9.04
N ALA A 158 -22.10 12.79 7.92
CA ALA A 158 -22.76 14.10 7.78
C ALA A 158 -24.29 14.06 7.96
N PHE A 159 -24.90 12.87 7.97
CA PHE A 159 -26.32 12.65 8.27
C PHE A 159 -26.55 11.96 9.64
N ASP A 160 -25.50 11.76 10.43
CA ASP A 160 -25.65 11.44 11.84
C ASP A 160 -26.07 12.73 12.58
N PRO A 161 -27.25 12.78 13.23
CA PRO A 161 -27.66 13.93 14.03
C PRO A 161 -26.72 14.19 15.23
N ASN A 162 -25.75 13.31 15.48
CA ASN A 162 -24.71 13.48 16.48
C ASN A 162 -23.29 13.50 15.85
N PRO A 163 -22.81 14.65 15.35
CA PRO A 163 -21.47 14.79 14.74
C PRO A 163 -20.29 14.57 15.72
N LEU A 164 -20.58 14.25 16.98
CA LEU A 164 -19.62 13.86 18.02
C LEU A 164 -19.66 12.36 18.35
N ALA A 165 -20.41 11.56 17.59
CA ALA A 165 -20.35 10.11 17.66
C ALA A 165 -18.99 9.62 17.12
N VAL A 166 -18.05 9.50 18.06
CA VAL A 166 -16.87 8.63 18.14
C VAL A 166 -16.72 7.62 16.98
N ASP A 167 -15.53 7.60 16.36
CA ASP A 167 -15.04 6.68 15.31
C ASP A 167 -15.28 7.04 13.83
N VAL A 168 -15.39 8.32 13.45
CA VAL A 168 -15.34 8.71 12.02
C VAL A 168 -13.92 8.55 11.47
N LEU A 169 -13.73 7.58 10.57
CA LEU A 169 -12.48 7.39 9.85
C LEU A 169 -12.35 8.39 8.71
N ILE A 170 -11.35 9.27 8.78
CA ILE A 170 -11.07 10.29 7.77
C ILE A 170 -9.89 9.86 6.89
N TRP A 171 -10.08 9.84 5.57
CA TRP A 171 -8.99 9.55 4.63
C TRP A 171 -8.17 10.82 4.38
N LEU A 172 -7.17 11.06 5.23
CA LEU A 172 -6.31 12.24 5.13
C LEU A 172 -5.47 12.25 3.84
N PRO A 173 -5.19 13.45 3.27
CA PRO A 173 -4.32 13.56 2.12
C PRO A 173 -2.88 13.16 2.46
N TYR A 174 -2.24 12.50 1.52
CA TYR A 174 -0.83 12.14 1.56
C TYR A 174 0.02 13.39 1.27
N THR A 175 0.81 13.82 2.26
CA THR A 175 1.67 15.01 2.21
C THR A 175 3.07 14.69 2.72
N PRO A 176 4.09 15.50 2.42
CA PRO A 176 5.43 15.29 2.97
C PRO A 176 5.48 15.25 4.50
N ALA A 177 4.61 16.00 5.18
CA ALA A 177 4.60 16.08 6.64
C ALA A 177 3.88 14.90 7.32
N VAL A 178 2.83 14.36 6.70
CA VAL A 178 1.96 13.37 7.36
C VAL A 178 2.12 11.98 6.77
N GLN A 179 2.31 11.87 5.45
CA GLN A 179 2.38 10.59 4.72
C GLN A 179 1.26 9.61 5.11
N ALA A 180 0.04 10.13 5.28
CA ALA A 180 -1.11 9.36 5.72
C ALA A 180 -1.59 8.40 4.63
N TYR A 181 -1.92 7.17 5.01
CA TYR A 181 -2.57 6.22 4.12
C TYR A 181 -3.71 5.49 4.82
N LEU A 182 -4.77 5.24 4.06
CA LEU A 182 -5.91 4.43 4.50
C LEU A 182 -5.55 2.95 4.38
N ARG A 183 -5.78 2.16 5.42
CA ARG A 183 -5.53 0.72 5.40
C ARG A 183 -6.86 -0.02 5.39
N PHE A 184 -7.11 -0.77 4.32
CA PHE A 184 -8.25 -1.67 4.19
C PHE A 184 -7.91 -3.04 4.76
N GLU A 185 -8.54 -3.36 5.88
CA GLU A 185 -8.61 -4.69 6.48
C GLU A 185 -10.09 -5.03 6.72
N THR A 186 -10.40 -5.88 7.71
CA THR A 186 -11.79 -6.14 8.12
C THR A 186 -12.48 -4.89 8.72
N LYS A 187 -11.70 -4.01 9.36
CA LYS A 187 -12.09 -2.66 9.77
C LYS A 187 -11.07 -1.68 9.19
N PRO A 188 -11.48 -0.76 8.30
CA PRO A 188 -10.58 0.26 7.78
C PRO A 188 -9.98 1.13 8.90
N SER A 189 -8.73 1.55 8.73
CA SER A 189 -8.00 2.38 9.69
C SER A 189 -7.06 3.35 9.00
N LEU A 190 -6.67 4.43 9.69
CA LEU A 190 -5.68 5.38 9.19
C LEU A 190 -4.31 5.09 9.80
N SER A 191 -3.28 5.11 8.97
CA SER A 191 -1.89 4.99 9.41
C SER A 191 -1.02 5.99 8.65
N SER A 192 0.28 6.01 8.95
CA SER A 192 1.23 6.92 8.31
C SER A 192 2.58 6.24 8.08
N HIS A 193 3.37 6.78 7.15
CA HIS A 193 4.74 6.35 6.88
C HIS A 193 4.86 4.85 6.57
N LEU A 194 4.15 4.41 5.51
CA LEU A 194 4.15 3.02 5.05
C LEU A 194 5.59 2.50 4.90
N ASN A 195 5.96 1.50 5.71
CA ASN A 195 7.29 0.87 5.71
C ASN A 195 8.45 1.88 5.81
N ARG A 196 8.32 2.94 6.61
CA ARG A 196 9.26 4.07 6.71
C ARG A 196 10.74 3.72 6.52
N ASN A 197 11.29 2.87 7.40
CA ASN A 197 12.71 2.56 7.39
C ASN A 197 13.16 1.95 6.06
N LYS A 198 12.33 1.08 5.46
CA LYS A 198 12.61 0.46 4.16
C LYS A 198 12.52 1.47 3.02
N MET A 199 11.57 2.40 3.09
CA MET A 199 11.43 3.44 2.07
C MET A 199 12.60 4.43 2.12
N GLU A 200 13.05 4.84 3.31
CA GLU A 200 14.24 5.69 3.51
C GLU A 200 15.52 4.95 3.06
N PHE A 201 15.64 3.66 3.37
CA PHE A 201 16.72 2.82 2.86
C PHE A 201 16.75 2.78 1.33
N LEU A 202 15.61 2.50 0.69
CA LEU A 202 15.52 2.46 -0.77
C LEU A 202 15.81 3.82 -1.39
N GLU A 203 15.35 4.91 -0.79
CA GLU A 203 15.69 6.27 -1.23
C GLU A 203 17.21 6.46 -1.30
N SER A 204 17.91 6.10 -0.23
CA SER A 204 19.38 6.21 -0.20
C SER A 204 20.07 5.37 -1.28
N LEU A 205 19.55 4.17 -1.58
CA LEU A 205 20.08 3.34 -2.66
C LEU A 205 19.82 3.94 -4.05
N TYR A 206 18.64 4.53 -4.27
CA TYR A 206 18.34 5.19 -5.53
C TYR A 206 19.20 6.44 -5.75
N GLU A 207 19.39 7.26 -4.72
CA GLU A 207 20.28 8.44 -4.79
C GLU A 207 21.70 8.03 -5.17
N GLN A 208 22.23 6.99 -4.50
CA GLN A 208 23.61 6.57 -4.67
C GLN A 208 23.84 5.76 -5.96
N TYR A 209 22.94 4.85 -6.28
CA TYR A 209 23.17 3.81 -7.29
C TYR A 209 22.08 3.70 -8.36
N GLY A 210 20.95 4.40 -8.21
CA GLY A 210 19.84 4.42 -9.16
C GLY A 210 20.23 5.02 -10.52
N GLN A 211 19.32 5.00 -11.50
CA GLN A 211 19.55 5.68 -12.80
C GLN A 211 19.60 7.20 -12.65
#